data_AF-A0A7V9BQP3-F1
#
_entry.id   AF-A0A7V9BQP3-F1
#
_cell.length_a   1.000
_cell.length_b   1.000
_cell.length_c   1.000
_cell.angle_alpha   90.00
_cell.angle_beta   90.00
_cell.angle_gamma   90.00
#
_symmetry.space_group_name_H-M   'P 1'
#
loop_
_entity.id
_entity.type
_entity.pdbx_description
1 polymer ?
#
loop_
_entity_poly.entity_id
_entity_poly.type
_entity_poly.pdbx_seq_one_letter_code
_entity_poly.pdbx_strand_id
1 'polypeptide(L)'
;MKLPNLNIVDAVVIVLAVVAAVRGWHRGLVGQVFELGGGLLGLAGGVVAGPRIASALSEGPGIEAVVISLVALVVGLSIGQAIGYLLGRRFGLVARRARLGGLDATLGAIFGA
;
A
#
# COMPACT_ATOMS: atom_id res chain seq x y z
N MET A 1 -10.40 9.80 38.79
CA MET A 1 -9.71 9.77 37.49
C MET A 1 -10.54 10.62 36.52
N LYS A 2 -10.16 11.89 36.28
CA LYS A 2 -10.88 12.77 35.35
C LYS A 2 -10.47 12.36 33.93
N LEU A 3 -11.41 11.89 33.11
CA LEU A 3 -11.16 11.69 31.69
C LEU A 3 -10.85 13.09 31.09
N PRO A 4 -9.75 13.25 30.33
CA PRO A 4 -9.48 14.52 29.66
C PRO A 4 -10.66 14.89 28.76
N ASN A 5 -10.93 16.19 28.62
CA ASN A 5 -11.97 16.71 27.72
C ASN A 5 -11.67 16.20 26.31
N LEU A 6 -12.37 15.14 25.90
CA LEU A 6 -12.18 14.47 24.63
C LEU A 6 -12.62 15.45 23.54
N ASN A 7 -11.64 16.01 22.82
CA ASN A 7 -11.91 16.99 21.78
C ASN A 7 -12.52 16.28 20.56
N ILE A 8 -13.23 17.01 19.70
CA ILE A 8 -13.77 16.48 18.44
C ILE A 8 -12.63 15.86 17.60
N VAL A 9 -11.44 16.46 17.65
CA VAL A 9 -10.23 15.94 17.02
C VAL A 9 -9.88 14.55 17.56
N ASP A 10 -9.92 14.35 18.88
CA ASP A 10 -9.60 13.06 19.50
C ASP A 10 -10.64 12.00 19.11
N ALA A 11 -11.93 12.37 19.04
CA ALA A 11 -12.97 11.48 18.59
C ALA A 11 -12.78 11.04 17.13
N VAL A 12 -12.39 11.96 16.24
CA VAL A 12 -12.07 11.66 14.84
C VAL A 12 -10.85 10.74 14.74
N VAL A 13 -9.79 11.02 15.50
CA VAL A 13 -8.58 10.17 15.52
C VAL A 13 -8.91 8.76 16.00
N ILE A 14 -9.73 8.61 17.05
CA ILE A 14 -10.16 7.29 17.54
C ILE A 14 -10.96 6.55 16.46
N VAL A 15 -11.90 7.22 15.79
CA VAL A 15 -12.68 6.59 14.69
C VAL A 15 -11.76 6.14 13.57
N LEU A 16 -10.82 6.98 13.14
CA LEU A 16 -9.84 6.62 12.10
C LEU A 16 -8.95 5.46 12.54
N ALA A 17 -8.46 5.47 13.78
CA ALA A 17 -7.66 4.39 14.34
C ALA A 17 -8.43 3.07 14.39
N VAL A 18 -9.71 3.09 14.79
CA VAL A 18 -10.57 1.89 14.77
C VAL A 18 -10.81 1.40 13.36
N VAL A 19 -11.13 2.28 12.41
CA VAL A 19 -11.32 1.92 11.00
C VAL A 19 -10.04 1.31 10.42
N ALA A 20 -8.88 1.89 10.72
CA ALA A 20 -7.59 1.39 10.25
C ALA A 20 -7.24 0.05 10.88
N ALA A 21 -7.46 -0.13 12.19
CA ALA A 21 -7.24 -1.39 12.88
C ALA A 21 -8.16 -2.52 12.35
N VAL A 22 -9.45 -2.23 12.12
CA VAL A 22 -10.39 -3.20 11.52
C VAL A 22 -9.96 -3.57 10.11
N ARG A 23 -9.57 -2.58 9.31
CA ARG A 23 -9.07 -2.83 7.94
C ARG A 23 -7.77 -3.63 7.94
N GLY A 24 -6.89 -3.36 8.90
CA GLY A 24 -5.63 -4.06 9.12
C GLY A 24 -5.84 -5.52 9.53
N TRP A 25 -6.80 -5.76 10.43
CA TRP A 25 -7.22 -7.11 10.85
C TRP A 25 -7.71 -7.96 9.68
N HIS A 26 -8.52 -7.39 8.77
CA HIS A 26 -9.02 -8.11 7.60
C HIS A 26 -7.96 -8.36 6.53
N ARG A 27 -6.95 -7.49 6.41
CA ARG A 27 -5.88 -7.61 5.40
C ARG A 27 -4.73 -8.52 5.86
N GLY A 28 -4.44 -8.56 7.16
CA GLY A 28 -3.26 -9.23 7.74
C GLY A 28 -1.95 -8.50 7.41
N LEU A 29 -0.93 -8.63 8.26
CA LEU A 29 0.37 -7.97 8.05
C LEU A 29 1.04 -8.47 6.77
N VAL A 30 1.02 -9.78 6.52
CA VAL A 30 1.63 -10.39 5.33
C VAL A 30 1.03 -9.81 4.06
N GLY A 31 -0.29 -9.65 4.00
CA GLY A 31 -0.96 -9.02 2.87
C GLY A 31 -0.47 -7.59 2.62
N GLN A 32 -0.37 -6.79 3.67
CA GLN A 32 0.08 -5.40 3.59
C GLN A 32 1.55 -5.28 3.16
N VAL A 33 2.43 -6.12 3.70
CA VAL A 33 3.86 -6.13 3.34
C VAL A 33 4.05 -6.47 1.86
N PHE A 34 3.31 -7.47 1.35
CA PHE A 34 3.39 -7.81 -0.07
C PHE A 34 2.79 -6.72 -0.97
N GLU A 35 1.67 -6.10 -0.59
CA GLU A 35 1.06 -4.99 -1.34
C GLU A 35 1.99 -3.76 -1.39
N LEU A 36 2.54 -3.36 -0.24
CA LEU A 36 3.50 -2.25 -0.16
C LEU A 36 4.81 -2.58 -0.87
N GLY A 37 5.38 -3.76 -0.63
CA GLY A 37 6.61 -4.21 -1.26
C GLY A 37 6.46 -4.32 -2.78
N GLY A 38 5.36 -4.90 -3.25
CA GLY A 38 5.01 -4.94 -4.66
C GLY A 38 4.87 -3.53 -5.25
N GLY A 39 4.20 -2.63 -4.55
CA GLY A 39 4.08 -1.23 -4.94
C GLY A 39 5.43 -0.51 -5.06
N LEU A 40 6.32 -0.68 -4.08
CA LEU A 40 7.67 -0.11 -4.11
C LEU A 40 8.49 -0.64 -5.29
N LEU A 41 8.42 -1.94 -5.55
CA LEU A 41 9.08 -2.54 -6.72
C LEU A 41 8.49 -2.02 -8.04
N GLY A 42 7.17 -1.90 -8.12
CA GLY A 42 6.48 -1.32 -9.27
C GLY A 42 6.85 0.16 -9.49
N LEU A 43 6.98 0.93 -8.42
CA LEU A 43 7.40 2.32 -8.45
C LEU A 43 8.86 2.44 -8.91
N ALA A 44 9.77 1.61 -8.37
CA ALA A 44 11.16 1.55 -8.84
C ALA A 44 11.23 1.20 -10.34
N GLY A 45 10.40 0.25 -10.80
CA GLY A 45 10.23 -0.04 -12.22
C GLY A 45 9.74 1.17 -13.02
N GLY A 46 8.74 1.89 -12.50
CA GLY A 46 8.22 3.12 -13.09
C GLY A 46 9.25 4.27 -13.17
N VAL A 47 10.11 4.43 -12.16
CA VAL A 47 11.22 5.41 -12.17
C VAL A 47 12.21 5.08 -13.29
N VAL A 48 12.56 3.81 -13.46
CA VAL A 48 13.55 3.38 -14.46
C VAL A 48 12.96 3.39 -15.88
N ALA A 49 11.70 2.98 -16.03
CA ALA A 49 11.03 2.88 -17.32
C ALA A 49 10.45 4.22 -17.79
N GLY A 50 9.98 5.07 -16.87
CA GLY A 50 9.25 6.31 -17.17
C GLY A 50 10.00 7.25 -18.12
N PRO A 51 11.25 7.65 -17.83
CA PRO A 51 12.02 8.51 -18.71
C PRO A 51 12.27 7.88 -20.09
N ARG A 52 12.46 6.55 -20.15
CA ARG A 52 12.68 5.81 -21.40
C ARG A 52 11.43 5.80 -22.28
N ILE A 53 10.27 5.58 -21.66
CA ILE A 53 8.97 5.64 -22.33
C ILE A 53 8.69 7.06 -22.81
N ALA A 54 8.95 8.06 -21.96
CA ALA A 54 8.78 9.47 -22.33
C ALA A 54 9.68 9.88 -23.51
N SER A 55 10.96 9.48 -23.52
CA SER A 55 11.86 9.76 -24.65
C SER A 55 11.47 9.07 -25.95
N ALA A 56 10.76 7.93 -25.86
CA ALA A 56 10.29 7.21 -27.05
C ALA A 56 8.99 7.80 -27.63
N LEU A 57 8.21 8.51 -26.81
CA LEU A 57 6.88 8.99 -27.16
C LEU A 57 6.81 10.51 -27.36
N SER A 58 7.82 11.27 -26.96
CA SER A 58 7.84 12.73 -27.07
C SER A 58 9.04 13.21 -27.89
N GLU A 59 8.84 14.29 -28.64
CA GLU A 59 9.84 14.85 -29.57
C GLU A 59 10.92 15.72 -28.86
N GLY A 60 10.83 15.90 -27.54
CA GLY A 60 11.82 16.66 -26.78
C GLY A 60 11.46 16.87 -25.30
N PRO A 61 12.37 17.46 -24.51
CA PRO A 61 12.11 17.78 -23.10
C PRO A 61 11.00 18.84 -23.00
N GLY A 62 9.86 18.43 -22.44
CA GLY A 62 8.68 19.28 -22.26
C GLY A 62 7.70 18.70 -21.25
N ILE A 63 6.59 19.42 -20.99
CA ILE A 63 5.55 19.02 -20.03
C ILE A 63 5.01 17.62 -20.37
N GLU A 64 4.87 17.30 -21.65
CA GLU A 64 4.40 15.99 -22.11
C GLU A 64 5.29 14.83 -21.64
N ALA A 65 6.61 14.96 -21.77
CA ALA A 65 7.57 13.95 -21.30
C ALA A 65 7.50 13.74 -19.77
N VAL A 66 7.29 14.83 -19.02
CA VAL A 66 7.10 14.80 -17.57
C VAL A 66 5.81 14.06 -17.22
N VAL A 67 4.70 14.39 -17.89
CA VAL A 67 3.41 13.74 -17.68
C VAL A 67 3.48 12.25 -17.99
N ILE A 68 4.09 11.87 -19.12
CA ILE A 68 4.27 10.46 -19.49
C ILE A 68 5.10 9.71 -18.43
N SER A 69 6.17 10.32 -17.93
CA SER A 69 7.00 9.73 -16.88
C SER A 69 6.23 9.55 -15.56
N LEU A 70 5.43 10.54 -15.17
CA LEU A 70 4.56 10.46 -13.99
C LEU A 70 3.46 9.41 -14.15
N VAL A 71 2.87 9.29 -15.33
CA VAL A 71 1.88 8.25 -15.64
C VAL A 71 2.53 6.88 -15.54
N ALA A 72 3.73 6.68 -16.12
CA ALA A 72 4.47 5.43 -16.01
C ALA A 72 4.79 5.06 -14.56
N LEU A 73 5.11 6.04 -13.71
CA LEU A 73 5.30 5.89 -12.27
C LEU A 73 4.03 5.39 -11.57
N VAL A 74 2.90 6.07 -11.80
CA VAL A 74 1.60 5.71 -11.19
C VAL A 74 1.14 4.33 -11.66
N VAL A 75 1.29 4.05 -12.95
CA VAL A 75 0.96 2.74 -13.54
C VAL A 75 1.86 1.66 -12.95
N GLY A 76 3.17 1.89 -12.89
CA GLY A 76 4.13 0.95 -12.29
C GLY A 76 3.80 0.64 -10.84
N LEU A 77 3.58 1.68 -10.01
CA LEU A 77 3.13 1.54 -8.63
C LEU A 77 1.85 0.71 -8.54
N SER A 78 0.84 1.04 -9.34
CA SER A 78 -0.47 0.39 -9.30
C SER A 78 -0.39 -1.08 -9.69
N ILE A 79 0.37 -1.42 -10.74
CA ILE A 79 0.62 -2.80 -11.17
C ILE A 79 1.37 -3.56 -10.07
N GLY A 80 2.41 -2.95 -9.51
CA GLY A 80 3.19 -3.52 -8.42
C GLY A 80 2.33 -3.83 -7.19
N GLN A 81 1.48 -2.88 -6.77
CA GLN A 81 0.53 -3.07 -5.68
C GLN A 81 -0.48 -4.17 -5.99
N ALA A 82 -1.02 -4.22 -7.21
CA ALA A 82 -1.97 -5.27 -7.60
C ALA A 82 -1.33 -6.66 -7.55
N ILE A 83 -0.12 -6.82 -8.07
CA ILE A 83 0.64 -8.08 -8.02
C ILE A 83 0.94 -8.44 -6.56
N GLY A 84 1.44 -7.48 -5.78
CA GLY A 84 1.72 -7.62 -4.36
C GLY A 84 0.49 -8.08 -3.58
N TYR A 85 -0.66 -7.46 -3.81
CA TYR A 85 -1.94 -7.83 -3.21
C TYR A 85 -2.35 -9.28 -3.55
N LEU A 86 -2.22 -9.68 -4.82
CA LEU A 86 -2.54 -11.05 -5.25
C LEU A 86 -1.63 -12.09 -4.59
N LEU A 87 -0.33 -11.81 -4.51
CA LEU A 87 0.63 -12.66 -3.82
C LEU A 87 0.38 -12.71 -2.31
N GLY A 88 0.18 -11.55 -1.69
CA GLY A 88 -0.12 -11.41 -0.27
C GLY A 88 -1.37 -12.17 0.15
N ARG A 89 -2.43 -12.18 -0.68
CA ARG A 89 -3.62 -13.01 -0.44
C ARG A 89 -3.30 -14.51 -0.45
N ARG A 90 -2.46 -14.96 -1.39
CA ARG A 90 -2.06 -16.38 -1.46
C ARG A 90 -1.23 -16.78 -0.24
N PHE A 91 -0.23 -15.99 0.12
CA PHE A 91 0.60 -16.27 1.30
C PHE A 91 -0.17 -16.13 2.61
N GLY A 92 -1.11 -15.18 2.72
CA GLY A 92 -1.99 -15.06 3.88
C GLY A 92 -2.89 -16.28 4.10
N LEU A 93 -3.33 -16.95 3.01
CA LEU A 93 -4.04 -18.23 3.12
C LEU A 93 -3.14 -19.36 3.64
N VAL A 94 -1.86 -19.37 3.24
CA VAL A 94 -0.87 -20.33 3.74
C VAL A 94 -0.56 -20.09 5.22
N ALA A 95 -0.36 -18.83 5.62
CA ALA A 95 -0.13 -18.46 7.02
C ALA A 95 -1.31 -18.85 7.92
N ARG A 96 -2.55 -18.69 7.45
CA ARG A 96 -3.75 -19.17 8.15
C ARG A 96 -3.77 -20.70 8.32
N ARG A 97 -3.37 -21.46 7.29
CA ARG A 97 -3.25 -22.92 7.39
C ARG A 97 -2.15 -23.37 8.36
N ALA A 98 -1.10 -22.58 8.52
CA ALA A 98 0.00 -22.85 9.46
C ALA A 98 -0.32 -22.45 10.93
N ARG A 99 -1.59 -22.17 11.28
CA ARG A 99 -2.02 -21.63 12.59
C ARG A 99 -1.43 -20.27 12.99
N LEU A 100 -0.75 -19.57 12.08
CA LEU A 100 -0.20 -18.23 12.32
C LEU A 100 -1.20 -17.10 12.00
N GLY A 101 -2.41 -17.44 11.56
CA GLY A 101 -3.43 -16.47 11.13
C GLY A 101 -3.85 -15.46 12.21
N GLY A 102 -3.86 -15.87 13.49
CA GLY A 102 -4.17 -14.95 14.60
C GLY A 102 -3.08 -13.91 14.84
N LEU A 103 -1.82 -14.31 14.68
CA LEU A 103 -0.63 -13.47 14.83
C LEU A 103 -0.49 -12.48 13.65
N ASP A 104 -0.76 -12.95 12.43
CA ASP A 104 -0.81 -12.13 11.23
C ASP A 104 -1.93 -11.06 11.28
N ALA A 105 -3.10 -11.41 11.82
CA ALA A 105 -4.21 -10.47 11.97
C ALA A 105 -3.98 -9.44 13.09
N THR A 106 -3.41 -9.85 14.23
CA THR A 106 -3.07 -8.92 15.33
C THR A 106 -1.99 -7.94 14.90
N LEU A 107 -0.90 -8.44 14.29
CA LEU A 107 0.14 -7.57 13.77
C LEU A 107 -0.40 -6.68 12.63
N GLY A 108 -1.28 -7.21 11.78
CA GLY A 108 -1.96 -6.44 10.73
C GLY A 108 -2.82 -5.30 11.28
N ALA A 109 -3.44 -5.47 12.45
CA ALA A 109 -4.22 -4.42 13.11
C ALA A 109 -3.35 -3.36 13.79
N ILE A 110 -2.20 -3.75 14.33
CA ILE A 110 -1.25 -2.82 14.99
C ILE A 110 -0.51 -1.97 13.94
N PHE A 111 -0.03 -2.59 12.87
CA PHE A 111 0.77 -1.94 11.84
C PHE A 111 -0.04 -1.46 10.63
N GLY A 112 -1.35 -1.77 10.58
CA GLY A 112 -2.25 -1.31 9.52
C GLY A 112 -2.87 0.06 9.75
N ALA A 113 -2.46 0.76 10.81
CA ALA A 113 -2.83 2.13 11.15
C ALA A 113 -1.92 3.16 10.50
#